data_AF-A0A2M6GH49-F1
#
_entry.id   AF-A0A2M6GH49-F1
#
_cell.length_a   1.000
_cell.length_b   1.000
_cell.length_c   1.000
_cell.angle_alpha   90.00
_cell.angle_beta   90.00
_cell.angle_gamma   90.00
#
_symmetry.space_group_name_H-M   'P 1'
#
loop_
_entity.id
_entity.type
_entity.pdbx_description
1 polymer ?
#
loop_
_entity_poly.entity_id
_entity_poly.type
_entity_poly.pdbx_seq_one_letter_code
_entity_poly.pdbx_strand_id
1 'polypeptide(L)' 'MNSQRANKSVRFVFLEDDRKHGPNPSYMDFTIETSELTQEQYLRVIDYSEEEDMREMTNLWDGLILGLREIIGG' A
#
# COMPACT_ATOMS: atom_id res chain seq x y z
N MET A 1 -23.71 -8.21 -3.61
CA MET A 1 -22.77 -7.09 -3.83
C MET A 1 -22.60 -6.37 -2.51
N ASN A 2 -21.38 -5.88 -2.24
CA ASN A 2 -20.90 -5.17 -1.05
C ASN A 2 -20.39 -6.05 0.10
N SER A 3 -19.08 -6.29 0.08
CA SER A 3 -18.31 -6.43 1.32
C SER A 3 -16.98 -5.70 1.14
N GLN A 4 -17.04 -4.37 1.05
CA GLN A 4 -15.92 -3.59 1.56
C GLN A 4 -15.96 -3.80 3.07
N ARG A 5 -15.14 -4.73 3.58
CA ARG A 5 -14.93 -4.84 5.03
C ARG A 5 -14.28 -3.53 5.44
N ALA A 6 -15.06 -2.63 6.07
CA ALA A 6 -14.56 -1.38 6.59
C ALA A 6 -13.27 -1.64 7.40
N ASN A 7 -12.26 -0.81 7.18
CA ASN A 7 -10.96 -0.86 7.87
C ASN A 7 -10.08 -2.08 7.56
N LYS A 8 -10.32 -2.82 6.47
CA LYS A 8 -9.44 -3.91 6.03
C LYS A 8 -8.46 -3.50 4.94
N SER A 9 -8.88 -2.69 3.98
CA SER A 9 -8.02 -2.26 2.89
C SER A 9 -8.37 -0.88 2.37
N VAL A 10 -7.36 -0.19 1.83
CA VAL A 10 -7.50 1.07 1.11
C VAL A 10 -6.61 1.04 -0.11
N ARG A 11 -7.15 1.47 -1.25
CA ARG A 11 -6.40 1.62 -2.51
C ARG A 11 -6.44 3.06 -2.98
N PHE A 12 -5.29 3.61 -3.28
CA PHE A 12 -5.11 4.90 -3.92
C PHE A 12 -4.75 4.68 -5.38
N VAL A 13 -5.52 5.27 -6.29
CA VAL A 13 -5.26 5.21 -7.73
C VAL A 13 -4.81 6.60 -8.16
N PHE A 14 -3.65 6.68 -8.79
CA PHE A 14 -3.09 7.96 -9.22
C PHE A 14 -3.84 8.48 -10.45
N LEU A 15 -3.82 9.81 -10.58
CA LEU A 15 -4.41 10.52 -11.72
C LEU A 15 -3.29 10.93 -12.68
N GLU A 16 -3.63 10.95 -13.95
CA GLU A 16 -2.84 11.59 -15.00
C GLU A 16 -2.88 13.13 -14.86
N ASP A 17 -2.06 13.83 -15.63
CA ASP A 17 -1.98 15.30 -15.64
C ASP A 17 -3.33 15.99 -15.88
N ASP A 18 -4.23 15.35 -16.64
CA ASP A 18 -5.56 15.86 -16.93
C ASP A 18 -6.59 15.59 -15.81
N ARG A 19 -6.11 15.11 -14.65
CA ARG A 19 -6.88 14.73 -13.46
C ARG A 19 -7.88 13.60 -13.71
N LYS A 20 -7.59 12.71 -14.65
CA LYS A 20 -8.38 11.49 -14.87
C LYS A 20 -7.52 10.25 -14.65
N HIS A 21 -8.17 9.10 -14.54
CA HIS A 21 -7.48 7.83 -14.55
C HIS A 21 -7.10 7.46 -15.97
N GLY A 22 -5.84 7.06 -16.17
CA GLY A 22 -5.39 6.40 -17.39
C GLY A 22 -6.02 4.99 -17.54
N PRO A 23 -5.81 4.33 -18.69
CA PRO A 23 -6.29 2.97 -18.92
C PRO A 23 -5.57 1.91 -18.05
N ASN A 24 -4.34 2.19 -17.62
CA ASN A 24 -3.56 1.37 -16.69
C ASN A 24 -2.93 2.26 -15.61
N PRO A 25 -3.74 2.81 -14.69
CA PRO A 25 -3.25 3.78 -13.75
C PRO A 25 -2.38 3.10 -12.69
N SER A 26 -1.27 3.75 -12.32
CA SER A 26 -0.51 3.37 -11.15
C SER A 26 -1.40 3.40 -9.90
N TYR A 27 -1.15 2.51 -8.95
CA TYR A 27 -1.89 2.47 -7.69
C TYR A 27 -1.04 1.98 -6.53
N MET A 28 -1.44 2.37 -5.33
CA MET A 28 -0.95 1.80 -4.07
C MET A 28 -2.10 1.15 -3.32
N ASP A 29 -1.91 -0.08 -2.86
CA ASP A 29 -2.89 -0.83 -2.05
C ASP A 29 -2.30 -1.17 -0.69
N PHE A 30 -3.04 -0.83 0.37
CA PHE A 30 -2.71 -1.16 1.75
C PHE A 30 -3.79 -2.07 2.29
N THR A 31 -3.41 -3.26 2.76
CA THR A 31 -4.33 -4.24 3.32
C THR A 31 -3.83 -4.73 4.67
N ILE A 32 -4.71 -4.72 5.66
CA ILE A 32 -4.47 -5.39 6.95
C ILE A 32 -4.92 -6.85 6.83
N GLU A 33 -3.97 -7.75 7.04
CA GLU A 33 -4.18 -9.19 7.01
C GLU A 33 -4.00 -9.78 8.40
N THR A 34 -4.94 -10.65 8.78
CA THR A 34 -4.86 -11.39 10.04
C THR A 34 -4.41 -12.81 9.76
N SER A 35 -3.32 -13.26 10.38
CA SER A 35 -2.94 -14.67 10.35
C SER A 35 -3.96 -15.50 11.12
N GLU A 36 -4.55 -16.50 10.46
CA GLU A 36 -5.53 -17.37 11.12
C GLU A 36 -4.89 -18.21 12.23
N LEU A 37 -3.61 -18.56 12.10
CA LEU A 37 -2.89 -19.40 13.05
C LEU A 37 -2.40 -18.62 14.27
N THR A 38 -1.81 -17.45 14.06
CA THR A 38 -1.15 -16.66 15.11
C THR A 38 -1.99 -15.48 15.60
N GLN A 39 -3.08 -15.15 14.90
CA GLN A 39 -3.91 -13.95 15.13
C GLN A 39 -3.13 -12.63 15.02
N GLU A 40 -1.90 -12.66 14.49
CA GLU A 40 -1.09 -11.48 14.23
C GLU A 40 -1.66 -10.68 13.04
N GLN A 41 -1.50 -9.36 13.12
CA GLN A 41 -1.88 -8.44 12.05
C GLN A 41 -0.65 -8.02 11.25
N TYR A 42 -0.79 -8.06 9.93
CA TYR A 42 0.24 -7.66 8.98
C TYR A 42 -0.28 -6.55 8.10
N LEU A 43 0.52 -5.52 7.88
CA LEU A 43 0.28 -4.56 6.81
C LEU A 43 0.93 -5.10 5.53
N ARG A 44 0.11 -5.44 4.54
CA ARG A 44 0.54 -5.71 3.17
C ARG A 44 0.45 -4.41 2.37
N VAL A 45 1.53 -4.09 1.66
CA VAL A 45 1.59 -2.97 0.72
C VAL A 45 1.84 -3.51 -0.68
N ILE A 46 1.09 -3.02 -1.66
CA ILE A 46 1.33 -3.25 -3.09
C ILE A 46 1.58 -1.89 -3.73
N ASP A 47 2.77 -1.72 -4.27
CA ASP A 47 3.13 -0.60 -5.14
C ASP A 47 3.07 -1.08 -6.59
N TYR A 48 2.06 -0.61 -7.32
CA TYR A 48 1.95 -0.81 -8.76
C TYR A 48 2.24 0.52 -9.45
N SER A 49 3.53 0.78 -9.63
CA SER A 49 4.06 1.92 -10.37
C SER A 49 4.94 1.43 -11.53
N GLU A 50 5.21 2.32 -12.47
CA GLU A 50 6.12 2.07 -13.60
C GLU A 50 7.60 2.35 -13.23
N GLU A 51 7.93 2.50 -11.94
CA GLU A 51 9.30 2.79 -11.49
C GLU A 51 10.22 1.59 -11.73
N GLU A 52 11.35 1.84 -12.41
CA GLU A 52 12.31 0.79 -12.78
C GLU A 52 13.51 0.73 -11.81
N ASP A 53 13.80 1.82 -11.07
CA ASP A 53 14.86 1.80 -10.05
C ASP A 53 14.37 1.16 -8.74
N MET A 54 14.44 -0.16 -8.71
CA MET A 54 14.10 -0.97 -7.54
C MET A 54 14.95 -0.63 -6.31
N ARG A 55 16.17 -0.09 -6.46
CA ARG A 55 17.03 0.24 -5.31
C ARG A 55 16.54 1.51 -4.62
N GLU A 56 16.27 2.53 -5.41
CA GLU A 56 15.66 3.77 -4.91
C GLU A 56 14.30 3.48 -4.26
N MET A 57 13.47 2.68 -4.93
CA MET A 57 12.17 2.27 -4.42
C MET A 57 12.27 1.51 -3.09
N THR A 58 13.22 0.59 -2.95
CA THR A 58 13.46 -0.15 -1.70
C THR A 58 13.86 0.80 -0.57
N ASN A 59 14.80 1.72 -0.82
CA ASN A 59 15.24 2.69 0.18
C ASN A 59 14.10 3.61 0.64
N LEU A 60 13.22 4.01 -0.29
CA LEU A 60 12.04 4.80 0.03
C LEU A 60 11.09 4.02 0.95
N TRP A 61 10.72 2.79 0.57
CA TRP A 61 9.83 1.96 1.36
C TRP A 61 10.39 1.62 2.74
N ASP A 62 11.69 1.35 2.85
CA ASP A 62 12.35 1.11 4.14
C ASP A 62 12.18 2.32 5.08
N GLY A 63 12.36 3.54 4.57
CA GLY A 63 12.13 4.76 5.33
C GLY A 63 10.68 4.95 5.75
N LEU A 64 9.73 4.69 4.84
CA LEU A 64 8.29 4.81 5.12
C LEU A 64 7.83 3.80 6.16
N ILE A 65 8.27 2.54 6.05
CA ILE A 65 7.92 1.47 7.00
C ILE A 65 8.57 1.72 8.36
N LEU A 66 9.82 2.21 8.40
CA LEU A 66 10.48 2.58 9.65
C LEU A 66 9.72 3.70 10.36
N GLY A 67 9.37 4.78 9.65
CA GLY A 67 8.59 5.88 10.22
C GLY A 67 7.22 5.43 10.71
N LEU A 68 6.55 4.53 9.97
CA LEU A 68 5.29 3.94 10.43
C LEU A 68 5.48 3.14 11.73
N ARG A 69 6.52 2.31 11.82
CA ARG A 69 6.84 1.53 13.03
C ARG A 69 7.08 2.43 14.24
N GLU A 70 7.80 3.54 14.05
CA GLU A 70 8.03 4.52 15.12
C GLU A 70 6.72 5.15 15.61
N ILE A 71 5.81 5.51 14.70
CA ILE A 71 4.50 6.10 15.06
C ILE A 71 3.63 5.10 15.84
N ILE A 72 3.64 3.83 15.47
CA ILE A 72 2.82 2.79 16.14
C ILE A 72 3.47 2.23 17.42
N GLY A 73 4.72 2.60 17.71
CA GLY A 73 5.42 2.22 18.94
C GLY A 73 6.30 0.96 18.85
N GLY A 74 6.62 0.50 17.64
CA GLY A 74 7.46 -0.68 17.39
C GLY A 74 6.67 -1.97 17.24
#